data_AF-A0AAV2HKJ7-F1
#
_entry.id   AF-A0AAV2HKJ7-F1
#
_cell.length_a   1.000
_cell.length_b   1.000
_cell.length_c   1.000
_cell.angle_alpha   90.00
_cell.angle_beta   90.00
_cell.angle_gamma   90.00
#
_symmetry.space_group_name_H-M   'P 1'
#
loop_
_entity.id
_entity.type
_entity.pdbx_description
1 polymer ?
#
loop_
_entity_poly.entity_id
_entity_poly.type
_entity_poly.pdbx_seq_one_letter_code
_entity_poly.pdbx_strand_id
1 'polypeptide(L)'
;MTPCKWFHNSVEVIRTLAQAGSSVNHRNKSGMTVFMVFAEESILYNAGVDIHAVNSDRGWMKTALSILLAENYLPEQLLKCVEVAEFLLDHGATARHVNPGIIHRAFARSHETLVQKLIHGGLAPQDIYLENYCPWPTGIVSPLSVALFMNNVRLARHFIDIWYLTQSDLCNLSRNRSIINLMDKNGNSECASLLRESQPLPLTLLSFTVVSTSVGVGHDRAERIKATQLPCVLKERLLFCKEGFNPENEFIESDQMLHFLAKIA
;
A
#
# COMPACT_ATOMS: atom_id res chain seq x y z
N MET A 1 -3.05 -1.02 -32.14
CA MET A 1 -2.87 -2.49 -32.12
C MET A 1 -4.07 -3.08 -31.43
N THR A 2 -4.88 -3.85 -32.15
CA THR A 2 -6.08 -4.50 -31.60
C THR A 2 -5.66 -5.61 -30.62
N PRO A 3 -5.99 -5.53 -29.32
CA PRO A 3 -6.14 -6.74 -28.53
C PRO A 3 -7.38 -7.49 -29.07
N CYS A 4 -7.64 -8.72 -28.64
CA CYS A 4 -8.96 -9.41 -28.79
C CYS A 4 -9.12 -10.60 -29.76
N LYS A 5 -8.07 -11.28 -30.26
CA LYS A 5 -8.27 -12.66 -30.80
C LYS A 5 -7.53 -13.76 -30.07
N TRP A 6 -6.31 -13.50 -29.57
CA TRP A 6 -5.54 -14.49 -28.82
C TRP A 6 -6.03 -14.68 -27.37
N PHE A 7 -6.50 -13.60 -26.72
CA PHE A 7 -6.88 -13.63 -25.31
C PHE A 7 -8.22 -14.32 -25.02
N HIS A 8 -9.26 -14.09 -25.84
CA HIS A 8 -10.56 -14.76 -25.64
C HIS A 8 -10.45 -16.29 -25.79
N ASN A 9 -9.67 -16.73 -26.79
CA ASN A 9 -9.41 -18.16 -27.00
C ASN A 9 -8.57 -18.77 -25.86
N SER A 10 -7.78 -17.95 -25.14
CA SER A 10 -6.98 -18.42 -24.01
C SER A 10 -7.82 -18.73 -22.77
N VAL A 11 -8.87 -17.94 -22.50
CA VAL A 11 -9.73 -18.12 -21.31
C VAL A 11 -10.52 -19.43 -21.37
N GLU A 12 -11.13 -19.74 -22.52
CA GLU A 12 -11.88 -21.00 -22.71
C GLU A 12 -10.97 -22.22 -22.71
N VAL A 13 -9.76 -22.10 -23.28
CA VAL A 13 -8.73 -23.14 -23.23
C VAL A 13 -8.29 -23.39 -21.79
N ILE A 14 -8.00 -22.33 -21.02
CA ILE A 14 -7.62 -22.44 -19.61
C ILE A 14 -8.72 -23.13 -18.79
N ARG A 15 -9.99 -22.74 -18.99
CA ARG A 15 -11.14 -23.37 -18.33
C ARG A 15 -11.24 -24.86 -18.65
N THR A 16 -11.13 -25.20 -19.93
CA THR A 16 -11.23 -26.60 -20.40
C THR A 16 -10.09 -27.45 -19.84
N LEU A 17 -8.86 -26.92 -19.84
CA LEU A 17 -7.70 -27.62 -19.29
C LEU A 17 -7.82 -27.83 -17.77
N ALA A 18 -8.28 -26.83 -17.03
CA ALA A 18 -8.53 -26.96 -15.60
C ALA A 18 -9.61 -28.01 -15.30
N GLN A 19 -10.71 -28.01 -16.07
CA GLN A 19 -11.77 -29.03 -15.96
C GLN A 19 -11.29 -30.44 -16.33
N ALA A 20 -10.34 -30.55 -17.26
CA ALA A 20 -9.69 -31.80 -17.62
C ALA A 20 -8.67 -32.30 -16.57
N GLY A 21 -8.55 -31.64 -15.42
CA GLY A 21 -7.66 -32.04 -14.33
C GLY A 21 -6.22 -31.53 -14.47
N SER A 22 -5.96 -30.58 -15.39
CA SER A 22 -4.65 -29.92 -15.44
C SER A 22 -4.41 -29.15 -14.15
N SER A 23 -3.25 -29.34 -13.52
CA SER A 23 -2.95 -28.61 -12.29
C SER A 23 -2.67 -27.14 -12.61
N VAL A 24 -3.55 -26.27 -12.10
CA VAL A 24 -3.50 -24.80 -12.28
C VAL A 24 -2.28 -24.15 -11.62
N ASN A 25 -1.62 -24.86 -10.70
CA ASN A 25 -0.46 -24.37 -9.97
C ASN A 25 0.87 -24.77 -10.62
N HIS A 26 0.85 -25.43 -11.80
CA HIS A 26 2.06 -25.66 -12.57
C HIS A 26 2.75 -24.35 -12.92
N ARG A 27 4.09 -24.37 -12.84
CA ARG A 27 4.93 -23.24 -13.17
C ARG A 27 5.53 -23.41 -14.56
N ASN A 28 5.56 -22.34 -15.34
CA ASN A 28 6.25 -22.32 -16.62
C ASN A 28 7.78 -22.23 -16.43
N LYS A 29 8.55 -22.21 -17.52
CA LYS A 29 10.02 -22.09 -17.49
C LYS A 29 10.53 -20.82 -16.80
N SER A 30 9.69 -19.80 -16.68
CA SER A 30 9.97 -18.55 -15.99
C SER A 30 9.52 -18.57 -14.53
N GLY A 31 9.05 -19.71 -14.01
CA GLY A 31 8.58 -19.86 -12.63
C GLY A 31 7.18 -19.32 -12.36
N MET A 32 6.44 -18.86 -13.37
CA MET A 32 5.10 -18.26 -13.21
C MET A 32 4.01 -19.32 -13.27
N THR A 33 3.00 -19.19 -12.40
CA THR A 33 1.75 -19.98 -12.46
C THR A 33 0.81 -19.41 -13.53
N VAL A 34 -0.22 -20.18 -13.92
CA VAL A 34 -1.25 -19.69 -14.84
C VAL A 34 -1.91 -18.41 -14.31
N PHE A 35 -2.11 -18.35 -12.99
CA PHE A 35 -2.74 -17.21 -12.36
C PHE A 35 -1.89 -15.95 -12.36
N MET A 36 -0.56 -16.06 -12.24
CA MET A 36 0.32 -14.89 -12.40
C MET A 36 0.28 -14.32 -13.82
N VAL A 37 0.11 -15.18 -14.83
CA VAL A 37 0.06 -14.76 -16.24
C VAL A 37 -1.30 -14.15 -16.59
N PHE A 38 -2.37 -14.66 -15.99
CA PHE A 38 -3.75 -14.26 -16.26
C PHE A 38 -4.42 -13.72 -14.98
N ALA A 39 -3.72 -12.87 -14.23
CA ALA A 39 -4.19 -12.38 -12.93
C ALA A 39 -5.54 -11.66 -13.02
N GLU A 40 -5.81 -10.99 -14.14
CA GLU A 40 -7.06 -10.28 -14.42
C GLU A 40 -8.27 -11.20 -14.70
N GLU A 41 -8.06 -12.51 -14.85
CA GLU A 41 -9.11 -13.44 -15.29
C GLU A 41 -9.80 -14.12 -14.10
N SER A 42 -11.00 -13.64 -13.78
CA SER A 42 -11.79 -14.07 -12.62
C SER A 42 -12.19 -15.54 -12.61
N ILE A 43 -12.17 -16.19 -13.77
CA ILE A 43 -12.47 -17.61 -13.91
C ILE A 43 -11.49 -18.52 -13.14
N LEU A 44 -10.30 -18.02 -12.80
CA LEU A 44 -9.27 -18.77 -12.11
C LEU A 44 -9.47 -18.82 -10.58
N TYR A 45 -10.33 -17.94 -10.04
CA TYR A 45 -10.51 -17.81 -8.58
C TYR A 45 -11.05 -19.08 -7.92
N ASN A 46 -11.95 -19.80 -8.60
CA ASN A 46 -12.57 -21.01 -8.06
C ASN A 46 -11.81 -22.30 -8.40
N ALA A 47 -10.63 -22.20 -9.02
CA ALA A 47 -9.89 -23.34 -9.55
C ALA A 47 -8.84 -23.93 -8.59
N GLY A 48 -8.84 -23.53 -7.30
CA GLY A 48 -7.83 -23.99 -6.32
C GLY A 48 -6.44 -23.41 -6.56
N VAL A 49 -6.39 -22.18 -7.06
CA VAL A 49 -5.15 -21.46 -7.36
C VAL A 49 -4.41 -21.10 -6.08
N ASP A 50 -3.10 -21.28 -6.09
CA ASP A 50 -2.20 -20.77 -5.06
C ASP A 50 -2.02 -19.25 -5.22
N ILE A 51 -2.78 -18.50 -4.41
CA ILE A 51 -2.75 -17.03 -4.33
C ILE A 51 -1.40 -16.52 -3.79
N HIS A 52 -0.71 -17.33 -2.99
CA HIS A 52 0.56 -16.98 -2.36
C HIS A 52 1.75 -17.37 -3.21
N ALA A 53 1.54 -17.90 -4.42
CA ALA A 53 2.60 -18.19 -5.33
C ALA A 53 3.48 -16.94 -5.50
N VAL A 54 4.78 -17.12 -5.27
CA VAL A 54 5.81 -16.11 -5.54
C VAL A 54 6.72 -16.63 -6.63
N ASN A 55 7.06 -15.76 -7.58
CA ASN A 55 8.11 -15.99 -8.54
C ASN A 55 9.27 -15.02 -8.27
N SER A 56 10.52 -15.48 -8.40
CA SER A 56 11.68 -14.60 -8.37
C SER A 56 12.21 -14.50 -9.78
N ASP A 57 12.11 -13.31 -10.36
CA ASP A 57 12.62 -13.03 -11.71
C ASP A 57 13.58 -11.85 -11.63
N ARG A 58 14.85 -12.09 -11.98
CA ARG A 58 15.94 -11.09 -11.95
C ARG A 58 16.07 -10.35 -10.60
N GLY A 59 15.86 -11.06 -9.49
CA GLY A 59 15.94 -10.49 -8.14
C GLY A 59 14.69 -9.72 -7.68
N TRP A 60 13.66 -9.62 -8.52
CA TRP A 60 12.37 -9.08 -8.14
C TRP A 60 11.37 -10.19 -7.84
N MET A 61 10.78 -10.16 -6.65
CA MET A 61 9.72 -11.09 -6.26
C MET A 61 8.39 -10.61 -6.82
N LYS A 62 7.72 -11.47 -7.57
CA LYS A 62 6.45 -11.21 -8.26
C LYS A 62 5.39 -12.16 -7.71
N THR A 63 4.31 -11.59 -7.19
CA THR A 63 3.03 -12.26 -6.91
C THR A 63 2.00 -11.88 -7.97
N ALA A 64 0.89 -12.61 -8.04
CA ALA A 64 -0.23 -12.23 -8.91
C ALA A 64 -0.69 -10.78 -8.63
N LEU A 65 -0.80 -10.40 -7.36
CA LEU A 65 -1.17 -9.04 -6.96
C LEU A 65 -0.15 -7.99 -7.42
N SER A 66 1.16 -8.25 -7.29
CA SER A 66 2.19 -7.30 -7.76
C SER A 66 2.24 -7.13 -9.28
N ILE A 67 1.88 -8.19 -10.03
CA ILE A 67 1.81 -8.15 -11.49
C ILE A 67 0.59 -7.34 -11.91
N LEU A 68 -0.57 -7.63 -11.32
CA LEU A 68 -1.83 -6.95 -11.56
C LEU A 68 -1.76 -5.43 -11.31
N LEU A 69 -1.01 -5.03 -10.28
CA LEU A 69 -0.85 -3.62 -9.87
C LEU A 69 0.43 -2.97 -10.41
N ALA A 70 1.11 -3.62 -11.36
CA ALA A 70 2.32 -3.08 -11.98
C ALA A 70 2.03 -1.77 -12.75
N GLU A 71 3.06 -0.93 -12.90
CA GLU A 71 2.90 0.48 -13.29
C GLU A 71 2.48 0.74 -14.75
N ASN A 72 2.29 -0.31 -15.56
CA ASN A 72 2.18 -0.21 -17.01
C ASN A 72 0.73 -0.25 -17.55
N TYR A 73 -0.28 -0.28 -16.68
CA TYR A 73 -1.67 -0.38 -17.12
C TYR A 73 -2.26 0.98 -17.50
N LEU A 74 -3.02 0.99 -18.60
CA LEU A 74 -3.81 2.15 -19.02
C LEU A 74 -4.95 2.40 -18.00
N PRO A 75 -5.43 3.65 -17.84
CA PRO A 75 -6.48 4.02 -16.90
C PRO A 75 -7.74 3.12 -16.91
N GLU A 76 -8.14 2.62 -18.07
CA GLU A 76 -9.33 1.78 -18.27
C GLU A 76 -9.15 0.35 -17.74
N GLN A 77 -7.93 -0.16 -17.72
CA GLN A 77 -7.60 -1.50 -17.22
C GLN A 77 -7.56 -1.53 -15.69
N LEU A 78 -7.31 -0.39 -15.06
CA LEU A 78 -7.19 -0.28 -13.61
C LEU A 78 -8.50 -0.62 -12.89
N LEU A 79 -9.68 -0.34 -13.47
CA LEU A 79 -10.97 -0.66 -12.84
C LEU A 79 -11.17 -2.18 -12.69
N LYS A 80 -10.88 -2.95 -13.75
CA LYS A 80 -10.91 -4.42 -13.70
C LYS A 80 -9.86 -4.94 -12.71
N CYS A 81 -8.67 -4.33 -12.67
CA CYS A 81 -7.62 -4.70 -11.72
C CYS A 81 -8.01 -4.42 -10.26
N VAL A 82 -8.83 -3.40 -9.96
CA VAL A 82 -9.27 -3.10 -8.59
C VAL A 82 -10.10 -4.26 -8.02
N GLU A 83 -11.11 -4.73 -8.75
CA GLU A 83 -11.98 -5.83 -8.30
C GLU A 83 -11.16 -7.11 -8.04
N VAL A 84 -10.25 -7.44 -8.96
CA VAL A 84 -9.34 -8.58 -8.84
C VAL A 84 -8.40 -8.40 -7.64
N ALA A 85 -7.84 -7.19 -7.45
CA ALA A 85 -6.90 -6.90 -6.37
C ALA A 85 -7.58 -7.01 -5.00
N GLU A 86 -8.79 -6.45 -4.88
CA GLU A 86 -9.60 -6.58 -3.66
C GLU A 86 -9.94 -8.05 -3.38
N PHE A 87 -10.38 -8.80 -4.38
CA PHE A 87 -10.63 -10.24 -4.23
C PHE A 87 -9.39 -10.96 -3.70
N LEU A 88 -8.21 -10.67 -4.26
CA LEU A 88 -6.96 -11.31 -3.84
C LEU A 88 -6.61 -10.98 -2.39
N LEU A 89 -6.75 -9.70 -2.01
CA LEU A 89 -6.50 -9.25 -0.64
C LEU A 89 -7.49 -9.90 0.34
N ASP A 90 -8.76 -10.02 -0.03
CA ASP A 90 -9.80 -10.68 0.77
C ASP A 90 -9.54 -12.18 0.97
N HIS A 91 -8.80 -12.80 0.03
CA HIS A 91 -8.37 -14.20 0.11
C HIS A 91 -6.93 -14.35 0.62
N GLY A 92 -6.40 -13.33 1.32
CA GLY A 92 -5.13 -13.41 2.05
C GLY A 92 -3.87 -13.10 1.22
N ALA A 93 -4.00 -12.59 0.00
CA ALA A 93 -2.83 -12.11 -0.74
C ALA A 93 -2.12 -11.00 0.04
N THR A 94 -0.79 -11.05 0.10
CA THR A 94 0.00 -10.01 0.76
C THR A 94 0.40 -8.91 -0.24
N ALA A 95 0.38 -7.66 0.19
CA ALA A 95 0.82 -6.51 -0.61
C ALA A 95 2.33 -6.24 -0.53
N ARG A 96 3.11 -7.04 0.21
CA ARG A 96 4.56 -6.86 0.45
C ARG A 96 5.44 -6.74 -0.80
N HIS A 97 5.00 -7.32 -1.92
CA HIS A 97 5.74 -7.31 -3.19
C HIS A 97 5.15 -6.31 -4.21
N VAL A 98 4.09 -5.59 -3.83
CA VAL A 98 3.47 -4.55 -4.66
C VAL A 98 4.34 -3.30 -4.61
N ASN A 99 4.48 -2.61 -5.74
CA ASN A 99 5.17 -1.33 -5.78
C ASN A 99 4.38 -0.29 -4.94
N PRO A 100 4.96 0.30 -3.88
CA PRO A 100 4.24 1.23 -3.01
C PRO A 100 3.70 2.48 -3.71
N GLY A 101 4.29 2.87 -4.85
CA GLY A 101 3.77 3.96 -5.69
C GLY A 101 2.36 3.74 -6.24
N ILE A 102 1.82 2.51 -6.16
CA ILE A 102 0.42 2.25 -6.51
C ILE A 102 -0.55 3.04 -5.62
N ILE A 103 -0.19 3.31 -4.36
CA ILE A 103 -1.05 4.00 -3.40
C ILE A 103 -1.37 5.41 -3.91
N HIS A 104 -0.37 6.14 -4.40
CA HIS A 104 -0.56 7.48 -4.96
C HIS A 104 -1.50 7.48 -6.16
N ARG A 105 -1.46 6.44 -7.00
CA ARG A 105 -2.35 6.30 -8.17
C ARG A 105 -3.77 5.86 -7.80
N ALA A 106 -3.90 4.95 -6.84
CA ALA A 106 -5.18 4.48 -6.33
C ALA A 106 -5.99 5.64 -5.73
N PHE A 107 -5.31 6.61 -5.11
CA PHE A 107 -5.95 7.80 -4.56
C PHE A 107 -6.44 8.81 -5.57
N ALA A 108 -5.72 9.02 -6.67
CA ALA A 108 -6.20 9.90 -7.73
C ALA A 108 -7.54 9.42 -8.35
N ARG A 109 -8.01 8.23 -7.99
CA ARG A 109 -9.25 7.60 -8.47
C ARG A 109 -10.23 7.20 -7.35
N SER A 110 -10.00 7.63 -6.11
CA SER A 110 -10.91 7.42 -4.97
C SER A 110 -11.21 5.96 -4.59
N HIS A 111 -10.26 5.04 -4.78
CA HIS A 111 -10.40 3.63 -4.35
C HIS A 111 -9.94 3.44 -2.89
N GLU A 112 -10.68 4.02 -1.94
CA GLU A 112 -10.32 4.00 -0.51
C GLU A 112 -10.23 2.58 0.07
N THR A 113 -11.17 1.71 -0.29
CA THR A 113 -11.24 0.31 0.14
C THR A 113 -10.00 -0.47 -0.26
N LEU A 114 -9.59 -0.35 -1.52
CA LEU A 114 -8.37 -0.98 -2.02
C LEU A 114 -7.15 -0.48 -1.26
N VAL A 115 -7.05 0.82 -0.98
CA VAL A 115 -5.88 1.33 -0.26
C VAL A 115 -5.84 0.82 1.17
N GLN A 116 -6.96 0.81 1.88
CA GLN A 116 -7.03 0.20 3.20
C GLN A 116 -6.58 -1.27 3.13
N LYS A 117 -7.11 -2.06 2.19
CA LYS A 117 -6.72 -3.47 2.03
C LYS A 117 -5.23 -3.63 1.69
N LEU A 118 -4.65 -2.76 0.87
CA LEU A 118 -3.22 -2.78 0.54
C LEU A 118 -2.35 -2.51 1.77
N ILE A 119 -2.75 -1.54 2.60
CA ILE A 119 -2.04 -1.22 3.85
C ILE A 119 -2.10 -2.39 4.82
N HIS A 120 -3.30 -2.97 5.04
CA HIS A 120 -3.46 -4.17 5.86
C HIS A 120 -2.70 -5.38 5.29
N GLY A 121 -2.58 -5.45 3.95
CA GLY A 121 -1.74 -6.41 3.24
C GLY A 121 -0.22 -6.22 3.46
N GLY A 122 0.20 -5.19 4.21
CA GLY A 122 1.58 -4.91 4.59
C GLY A 122 2.32 -3.99 3.62
N LEU A 123 1.60 -3.19 2.83
CA LEU A 123 2.22 -2.16 2.00
C LEU A 123 2.66 -0.99 2.90
N ALA A 124 3.93 -0.57 2.78
CA ALA A 124 4.50 0.50 3.61
C ALA A 124 4.36 1.88 2.92
N PRO A 125 4.30 2.98 3.69
CA PRO A 125 4.22 4.31 3.11
C PRO A 125 5.55 4.66 2.43
N GLN A 126 5.48 5.27 1.25
CA GLN A 126 6.66 5.67 0.49
C GLN A 126 6.50 7.06 -0.10
N ASP A 127 7.56 7.85 -0.05
CA ASP A 127 7.66 9.12 -0.76
C ASP A 127 7.97 8.91 -2.24
N ILE A 128 7.27 9.63 -3.12
CA ILE A 128 7.61 9.73 -4.54
C ILE A 128 8.04 11.14 -4.89
N TYR A 129 8.94 11.25 -5.87
CA TYR A 129 9.38 12.52 -6.43
C TYR A 129 8.59 12.83 -7.69
N LEU A 130 7.96 14.00 -7.75
CA LEU A 130 7.25 14.46 -8.94
C LEU A 130 8.04 15.61 -9.55
N GLU A 131 8.71 15.36 -10.67
CA GLU A 131 9.67 16.32 -11.19
C GLU A 131 9.03 17.59 -11.76
N ASN A 132 7.80 17.59 -12.32
CA ASN A 132 7.33 18.80 -13.06
C ASN A 132 5.80 19.05 -13.20
N TYR A 133 4.90 18.32 -12.51
CA TYR A 133 3.45 18.43 -12.82
C TYR A 133 2.50 18.52 -11.62
N CYS A 134 3.01 18.51 -10.39
CA CYS A 134 2.16 18.62 -9.21
C CYS A 134 2.36 19.99 -8.55
N PRO A 135 1.29 20.76 -8.29
CA PRO A 135 1.39 22.04 -7.57
C PRO A 135 1.67 21.85 -6.06
N TRP A 136 2.22 20.69 -5.67
CA TRP A 136 2.55 20.37 -4.28
C TRP A 136 3.85 21.08 -3.86
N PRO A 137 3.88 21.80 -2.70
CA PRO A 137 4.96 22.75 -2.40
C PRO A 137 6.34 22.13 -2.18
N THR A 138 6.43 20.86 -1.81
CA THR A 138 7.69 20.22 -1.37
C THR A 138 8.38 19.41 -2.47
N GLY A 139 7.75 19.20 -3.64
CA GLY A 139 8.23 18.32 -4.71
C GLY A 139 8.24 16.82 -4.37
N ILE A 140 8.25 16.49 -3.08
CA ILE A 140 8.09 15.16 -2.50
C ILE A 140 6.63 14.95 -2.12
N VAL A 141 6.05 13.83 -2.56
CA VAL A 141 4.66 13.49 -2.32
C VAL A 141 4.56 12.16 -1.59
N SER A 142 4.10 12.21 -0.34
CA SER A 142 3.73 11.05 0.44
C SER A 142 2.29 10.61 0.14
N PRO A 143 1.84 9.43 0.62
CA PRO A 143 0.43 9.08 0.60
C PRO A 143 -0.47 10.13 1.26
N LEU A 144 -0.05 10.70 2.39
CA LEU A 144 -0.79 11.76 3.08
C LEU A 144 -0.85 13.05 2.24
N SER A 145 0.23 13.44 1.57
CA SER A 145 0.22 14.57 0.64
C SER A 145 -0.87 14.41 -0.43
N VAL A 146 -1.02 13.21 -0.99
CA VAL A 146 -2.07 12.94 -2.00
C VAL A 146 -3.46 13.04 -1.38
N ALA A 147 -3.67 12.45 -0.20
CA ALA A 147 -4.96 12.54 0.50
C ALA A 147 -5.38 13.99 0.79
N LEU A 148 -4.44 14.81 1.26
CA LEU A 148 -4.65 16.25 1.49
C LEU A 148 -4.93 16.99 0.19
N PHE A 149 -4.14 16.74 -0.85
CA PHE A 149 -4.29 17.39 -2.16
C PHE A 149 -5.66 17.09 -2.80
N MET A 150 -6.14 15.86 -2.69
CA MET A 150 -7.44 15.42 -3.21
C MET A 150 -8.62 15.77 -2.29
N ASN A 151 -8.39 16.52 -1.21
CA ASN A 151 -9.41 16.87 -0.20
C ASN A 151 -10.11 15.65 0.43
N ASN A 152 -9.42 14.51 0.56
CA ASN A 152 -9.95 13.32 1.20
C ASN A 152 -9.61 13.31 2.69
N VAL A 153 -10.43 14.01 3.47
CA VAL A 153 -10.24 14.20 4.92
C VAL A 153 -10.32 12.88 5.68
N ARG A 154 -11.21 11.98 5.27
CA ARG A 154 -11.42 10.67 5.93
C ARG A 154 -10.15 9.85 5.89
N LEU A 155 -9.56 9.77 4.70
CA LEU A 155 -8.34 9.04 4.47
C LEU A 155 -7.11 9.73 5.09
N ALA A 156 -7.01 11.05 4.98
CA ALA A 156 -5.94 11.81 5.63
C ALA A 156 -5.95 11.57 7.15
N ARG A 157 -7.14 11.60 7.76
CA ARG A 157 -7.34 11.26 9.17
C ARG A 157 -6.95 9.80 9.45
N HIS A 158 -7.42 8.86 8.63
CA HIS A 158 -7.08 7.45 8.78
C HIS A 158 -5.55 7.25 8.80
N PHE A 159 -4.80 7.87 7.89
CA PHE A 159 -3.33 7.80 7.86
C PHE A 159 -2.67 8.35 9.12
N ILE A 160 -3.18 9.47 9.62
CA ILE A 160 -2.70 10.06 10.88
C ILE A 160 -3.03 9.14 12.06
N ASP A 161 -4.18 8.47 12.07
CA ASP A 161 -4.61 7.59 13.17
C ASP A 161 -3.77 6.30 13.23
N ILE A 162 -3.50 5.68 12.08
CA ILE A 162 -2.69 4.44 12.00
C ILE A 162 -1.18 4.69 11.88
N TRP A 163 -0.76 5.96 11.91
CA TRP A 163 0.63 6.41 11.80
C TRP A 163 1.30 5.97 10.49
N TYR A 164 0.51 5.96 9.41
CA TYR A 164 0.96 5.65 8.05
C TYR A 164 1.58 6.88 7.40
N LEU A 165 2.72 7.31 7.97
CA LEU A 165 3.41 8.54 7.64
C LEU A 165 4.82 8.27 7.12
N THR A 166 5.31 9.16 6.27
CA THR A 166 6.72 9.21 5.85
C THR A 166 7.47 10.35 6.55
N GLN A 167 8.79 10.41 6.38
CA GLN A 167 9.58 11.52 6.90
C GLN A 167 9.13 12.87 6.34
N SER A 168 8.67 12.93 5.08
CA SER A 168 8.17 14.17 4.48
C SER A 168 6.88 14.67 5.15
N ASP A 169 6.08 13.77 5.74
CA ASP A 169 4.85 14.12 6.45
C ASP A 169 5.08 14.88 7.73
N LEU A 170 6.25 14.74 8.38
CA LEU A 170 6.59 15.54 9.54
C LEU A 170 6.71 17.02 9.16
N CYS A 171 7.25 17.30 7.96
CA CYS A 171 7.27 18.65 7.40
C CYS A 171 5.86 19.11 6.98
N ASN A 172 5.02 18.21 6.48
CA ASN A 172 3.64 18.56 6.08
C ASN A 172 2.78 18.92 7.30
N LEU A 173 2.87 18.12 8.36
CA LEU A 173 2.08 18.25 9.57
C LEU A 173 2.52 19.43 10.45
N SER A 174 3.78 19.89 10.37
CA SER A 174 4.39 20.94 11.22
C SER A 174 3.91 22.38 10.94
N ARG A 175 2.64 22.58 10.57
CA ARG A 175 2.05 23.88 10.19
C ARG A 175 2.77 24.54 9.01
N ASN A 176 3.11 23.74 8.00
CA ASN A 176 3.66 24.27 6.77
C ASN A 176 2.67 25.25 6.12
N ARG A 177 2.96 26.54 6.23
CA ARG A 177 2.09 27.62 5.74
C ARG A 177 1.83 27.50 4.25
N SER A 178 2.79 27.00 3.47
CA SER A 178 2.62 26.82 2.03
C SER A 178 1.54 25.78 1.72
N ILE A 179 1.51 24.67 2.48
CA ILE A 179 0.50 23.62 2.32
C ILE A 179 -0.86 24.10 2.82
N ILE A 180 -0.92 24.71 4.00
CA ILE A 180 -2.19 25.25 4.54
C ILE A 180 -2.77 26.29 3.58
N ASN A 181 -1.94 27.22 3.08
CA ASN A 181 -2.39 28.22 2.11
C ASN A 181 -2.85 27.59 0.79
N LEU A 182 -2.21 26.51 0.33
CA LEU A 182 -2.64 25.76 -0.84
C LEU A 182 -4.02 25.13 -0.61
N MET A 183 -4.23 24.52 0.56
CA MET A 183 -5.52 23.93 0.95
C MET A 183 -6.62 25.00 1.01
N ASP A 184 -6.36 26.12 1.68
CA ASP A 184 -7.32 27.22 1.81
C ASP A 184 -7.66 27.80 0.42
N LYS A 185 -6.67 27.95 -0.48
CA LYS A 185 -6.88 28.41 -1.88
C LYS A 185 -7.73 27.44 -2.71
N ASN A 186 -7.57 26.14 -2.49
CA ASN A 186 -8.29 25.10 -3.23
C ASN A 186 -9.69 24.81 -2.64
N GLY A 187 -10.07 25.45 -1.54
CA GLY A 187 -11.35 25.21 -0.85
C GLY A 187 -11.33 23.98 0.07
N ASN A 188 -10.15 23.44 0.39
CA ASN A 188 -9.96 22.24 1.21
C ASN A 188 -9.90 22.59 2.71
N SER A 189 -10.92 23.29 3.22
CA SER A 189 -10.94 23.86 4.56
C SER A 189 -10.88 22.82 5.68
N GLU A 190 -11.52 21.66 5.48
CA GLU A 190 -11.49 20.55 6.45
C GLU A 190 -10.09 19.92 6.58
N CYS A 191 -9.40 19.67 5.47
CA CYS A 191 -8.00 19.23 5.49
C CYS A 191 -7.10 20.27 6.16
N ALA A 192 -7.33 21.57 5.92
CA ALA A 192 -6.60 22.64 6.58
C ALA A 192 -6.87 22.66 8.10
N SER A 193 -8.11 22.41 8.55
CA SER A 193 -8.43 22.28 9.97
C SER A 193 -7.73 21.08 10.59
N LEU A 194 -7.76 19.92 9.94
CA LEU A 194 -7.07 18.70 10.38
C LEU A 194 -5.58 18.94 10.63
N LEU A 195 -4.89 19.65 9.73
CA LEU A 195 -3.47 19.99 9.90
C LEU A 195 -3.22 20.95 11.07
N ARG A 196 -4.16 21.87 11.35
CA ARG A 196 -4.05 22.80 12.47
C ARG A 196 -4.29 22.11 13.82
N GLU A 197 -5.23 21.17 13.85
CA GLU A 197 -5.61 20.35 15.01
C GLU A 197 -4.58 19.28 15.37
N SER A 198 -3.84 18.76 14.38
CA SER A 198 -2.83 17.70 14.57
C SER A 198 -1.56 18.16 15.33
N GLN A 199 -1.58 19.33 15.95
CA GLN A 199 -0.44 19.95 16.62
C GLN A 199 -0.70 20.20 18.11
N PRO A 200 0.30 20.01 18.99
CA PRO A 200 1.67 19.55 18.68
C PRO A 200 1.75 18.05 18.32
N LEU A 201 2.69 17.68 17.46
CA LEU A 201 2.92 16.25 17.15
C LEU A 201 3.48 15.53 18.39
N PRO A 202 2.87 14.42 18.83
CA PRO A 202 3.41 13.62 19.93
C PRO A 202 4.80 13.09 19.57
N LEU A 203 5.72 13.07 20.56
CA LEU A 203 7.06 12.51 20.35
C LEU A 203 7.01 11.03 19.92
N THR A 204 6.03 10.27 20.40
CA THR A 204 5.79 8.88 19.99
C THR A 204 5.54 8.75 18.50
N LEU A 205 4.74 9.65 17.92
CA LEU A 205 4.47 9.69 16.49
C LEU A 205 5.74 10.02 15.69
N LEU A 206 6.51 11.02 16.16
CA LEU A 206 7.78 11.40 15.55
C LEU A 206 8.77 10.23 15.56
N SER A 207 9.00 9.64 16.72
CA SER A 207 9.90 8.49 16.89
C SER A 207 9.44 7.29 16.07
N PHE A 208 8.14 7.00 16.01
CA PHE A 208 7.62 5.90 15.21
C PHE A 208 7.85 6.13 13.72
N THR A 209 7.62 7.35 13.23
CA THR A 209 7.79 7.69 11.81
C THR A 209 9.26 7.55 11.39
N VAL A 210 10.18 8.00 12.24
CA VAL A 210 11.63 7.84 12.01
C VAL A 210 12.02 6.36 11.99
N VAL A 211 11.57 5.57 12.97
CA VAL A 211 11.86 4.12 13.01
C VAL A 211 11.25 3.41 11.79
N SER A 212 10.00 3.70 11.45
CA SER A 212 9.34 3.13 10.26
C SER A 212 10.09 3.44 8.97
N THR A 213 10.61 4.66 8.82
CA THR A 213 11.42 5.07 7.67
C THR A 213 12.76 4.34 7.65
N SER A 214 13.44 4.22 8.81
CA SER A 214 14.73 3.51 8.93
C SER A 214 14.63 2.02 8.58
N VAL A 215 13.49 1.40 8.88
CA VAL A 215 13.19 0.02 8.52
C VAL A 215 13.00 -0.13 7.00
N GLY A 216 12.68 0.92 6.26
CA GLY A 216 12.58 0.91 4.79
C GLY A 216 11.36 0.18 4.22
N VAL A 217 11.10 0.35 2.92
CA VAL A 217 9.85 -0.07 2.23
C VAL A 217 9.97 -1.36 1.39
N GLY A 218 11.10 -2.04 1.45
CA GLY A 218 11.38 -3.25 0.65
C GLY A 218 10.57 -4.49 1.06
N HIS A 219 10.57 -5.51 0.21
CA HIS A 219 9.90 -6.81 0.47
C HIS A 219 10.43 -7.53 1.72
N ASP A 220 11.68 -7.26 2.09
CA ASP A 220 12.35 -7.76 3.29
C ASP A 220 12.03 -6.96 4.56
N ARG A 221 11.18 -5.91 4.47
CA ARG A 221 10.73 -5.09 5.61
C ARG A 221 10.23 -5.95 6.76
N ALA A 222 9.42 -6.97 6.49
CA ALA A 222 8.87 -7.82 7.54
C ALA A 222 9.97 -8.60 8.30
N GLU A 223 11.01 -9.05 7.60
CA GLU A 223 12.14 -9.73 8.21
C GLU A 223 13.02 -8.77 9.01
N ARG A 224 13.25 -7.54 8.49
CA ARG A 224 13.94 -6.48 9.24
C ARG A 224 13.19 -6.12 10.53
N ILE A 225 11.86 -6.01 10.49
CA ILE A 225 11.03 -5.74 11.68
C ILE A 225 11.15 -6.89 12.68
N LYS A 226 11.06 -8.15 12.22
CA LYS A 226 11.19 -9.33 13.10
C LYS A 226 12.55 -9.35 13.81
N ALA A 227 13.61 -8.98 13.11
CA ALA A 227 14.97 -8.92 13.64
C ALA A 227 15.18 -7.83 14.71
N THR A 228 14.28 -6.85 14.82
CA THR A 228 14.35 -5.84 15.88
C THR A 228 14.07 -6.44 17.27
N GLN A 229 14.55 -5.77 18.32
CA GLN A 229 14.23 -6.11 19.72
C GLN A 229 12.93 -5.43 20.21
N LEU A 230 12.07 -4.98 19.29
CA LEU A 230 10.82 -4.33 19.65
C LEU A 230 9.79 -5.33 20.23
N PRO A 231 8.89 -4.86 21.11
CA PRO A 231 7.70 -5.60 21.51
C PRO A 231 6.84 -6.01 20.30
N CYS A 232 6.11 -7.12 20.41
CA CYS A 232 5.27 -7.63 19.31
C CYS A 232 4.28 -6.58 18.81
N VAL A 233 3.68 -5.82 19.73
CA VAL A 233 2.72 -4.75 19.42
C VAL A 233 3.33 -3.71 18.47
N LEU A 234 4.58 -3.30 18.72
CA LEU A 234 5.27 -2.34 17.86
C LEU A 234 5.69 -2.94 16.51
N LYS A 235 6.06 -4.23 16.51
CA LYS A 235 6.33 -4.97 15.27
C LYS A 235 5.07 -5.06 14.39
N GLU A 236 3.94 -5.42 14.98
CA GLU A 236 2.63 -5.45 14.30
C GLU A 236 2.26 -4.08 13.75
N ARG A 237 2.48 -3.01 14.53
CA ARG A 237 2.23 -1.64 14.08
C ARG A 237 3.11 -1.23 12.89
N LEU A 238 4.40 -1.57 12.92
CA LEU A 238 5.34 -1.30 11.82
C LEU A 238 5.03 -2.09 10.54
N LEU A 239 4.29 -3.20 10.67
CA LEU A 239 3.78 -4.00 9.56
C LEU A 239 2.46 -3.47 9.00
N PHE A 240 1.74 -2.62 9.73
CA PHE A 240 0.44 -2.06 9.35
C PHE A 240 -0.68 -3.11 9.13
N CYS A 241 -0.54 -4.32 9.68
CA CYS A 241 -1.39 -5.47 9.36
C CYS A 241 -2.65 -5.67 10.24
N LYS A 242 -3.00 -4.76 11.16
CA LYS A 242 -4.09 -4.98 12.14
C LYS A 242 -5.15 -3.89 12.05
N GLU A 243 -6.41 -4.29 11.84
CA GLU A 243 -7.57 -3.40 11.95
C GLU A 243 -7.78 -2.98 13.41
N GLY A 244 -8.13 -1.71 13.62
CA GLY A 244 -8.69 -1.26 14.90
C GLY A 244 -7.70 -1.16 16.06
N PHE A 245 -6.49 -0.64 15.82
CA PHE A 245 -5.68 -0.16 16.94
C PHE A 245 -6.43 0.98 17.66
N ASN A 246 -6.96 0.68 18.85
CA ASN A 246 -7.34 1.71 19.81
C ASN A 246 -6.13 1.95 20.73
N PRO A 247 -5.52 3.16 20.72
CA PRO A 247 -4.42 3.50 21.61
C PRO A 247 -4.70 3.23 23.08
N GLU A 248 -5.99 3.19 23.45
CA GLU A 248 -6.46 2.95 24.81
C GLU A 248 -6.61 1.46 25.17
N ASN A 249 -6.64 0.54 24.20
CA ASN A 249 -6.94 -0.88 24.48
C ASN A 249 -5.70 -1.79 24.53
N GLU A 250 -4.58 -1.41 23.93
CA GLU A 250 -3.29 -2.10 24.06
C GLU A 250 -2.30 -1.15 24.77
N PHE A 251 -2.46 -1.02 26.09
CA PHE A 251 -1.64 -0.13 26.93
C PHE A 251 -0.16 -0.56 26.94
N ILE A 252 0.62 0.00 26.03
CA ILE A 252 2.03 0.30 26.28
C ILE A 252 2.06 1.78 26.61
N GLU A 253 2.44 2.13 27.83
CA GLU A 253 2.59 3.54 28.21
C GLU A 253 3.50 4.26 27.21
N SER A 254 3.12 5.47 26.82
CA SER A 254 3.85 6.31 25.85
C SER A 254 5.36 6.35 26.13
N ASP A 255 5.75 6.40 27.41
CA ASP A 255 7.14 6.43 27.84
C ASP A 255 7.88 5.10 27.61
N GLN A 256 7.21 3.97 27.83
CA GLN A 256 7.76 2.65 27.52
C GLN A 256 7.95 2.49 26.01
N MET A 257 6.97 2.96 25.22
CA MET A 257 7.06 2.96 23.77
C MET A 257 8.25 3.79 23.26
N LEU A 258 8.44 5.00 23.80
CA LEU A 258 9.58 5.86 23.47
C LEU A 258 10.91 5.19 23.81
N HIS A 259 11.02 4.55 24.97
CA HIS A 259 12.21 3.81 25.36
C HIS A 259 12.58 2.69 24.37
N PHE A 260 11.58 1.98 23.82
CA PHE A 260 11.84 0.96 22.80
C PHE A 260 12.25 1.57 21.45
N LEU A 261 11.58 2.63 21.00
CA LEU A 261 11.89 3.28 19.72
C LEU A 261 13.28 3.93 19.73
N ALA A 262 13.70 4.49 20.87
CA ALA A 262 15.02 5.11 21.03
C ALA A 262 16.20 4.12 20.90
N LYS A 263 15.97 2.80 20.95
CA LYS A 263 17.02 1.78 20.76
C LYS A 263 17.34 1.49 19.30
N ILE A 264 16.54 2.03 18.37
CA ILE A 264 16.62 1.73 16.93
C ILE A 264 16.98 2.98 16.11
N ALA A 265 16.58 4.17 16.61
CA ALA A 265 16.99 5.45 16.06
C ALA A 265 18.46 5.75 16.36
#